data_AF-A0A356DBX0-F1
#
_entry.id   AF-A0A356DBX0-F1
#
_cell.length_a   1.000
_cell.length_b   1.000
_cell.length_c   1.000
_cell.angle_alpha   90.00
_cell.angle_beta   90.00
_cell.angle_gamma   90.00
#
_symmetry.space_group_name_H-M   'P 1'
#
loop_
_entity.id
_entity.type
_entity.pdbx_description
1 polymer ?
#
loop_
_entity_poly.entity_id
_entity_poly.type
_entity_poly.pdbx_seq_one_letter_code
_entity_poly.pdbx_strand_id
1 'polypeptide(L)' 'MRMEKITTTTSYITSAGGTLYWLKQLLDGFSSEQWAAIGVLGSLLFGLLTFLTNLYFKRKEFKLRERANSGKDTK' A
#
# COMPACT_ATOMS: atom_id res chain seq x y z
N MET A 1 24.13 7.68 37.93
CA MET A 1 24.34 7.32 36.51
C MET A 1 24.51 5.81 36.22
N ARG A 2 24.15 4.88 37.13
CA ARG A 2 24.18 3.41 36.84
C ARG A 2 22.80 2.80 36.54
N MET A 3 21.71 3.35 37.07
CA MET A 3 20.35 2.85 36.77
C MET A 3 19.91 3.13 35.33
N GLU A 4 20.25 4.29 34.77
CA GLU A 4 19.80 4.67 33.43
C GLU A 4 20.33 3.74 32.33
N LYS A 5 21.54 3.19 32.49
CA LYS A 5 22.12 2.24 31.52
C LYS A 5 21.49 0.84 31.60
N ILE A 6 21.08 0.38 32.79
CA ILE A 6 20.40 -0.93 32.91
C ILE A 6 18.96 -0.81 32.40
N THR A 7 18.22 0.22 32.82
CA THR A 7 16.85 0.46 32.33
C THR A 7 16.81 0.70 30.82
N THR A 8 17.81 1.35 30.24
CA THR A 8 17.91 1.55 28.78
C THR A 8 18.24 0.26 28.04
N THR A 9 19.18 -0.55 28.54
CA THR A 9 19.52 -1.83 27.89
C THR A 9 18.36 -2.83 28.00
N THR A 10 17.69 -2.87 29.16
CA THR A 10 16.48 -3.65 29.35
C THR A 10 15.33 -3.14 28.51
N SER A 11 15.15 -1.83 28.31
CA SER A 11 14.10 -1.31 27.43
C SER A 11 14.38 -1.57 25.95
N TYR A 12 15.64 -1.66 25.51
CA TYR A 12 15.97 -2.16 24.16
C TYR A 12 15.71 -3.65 24.01
N ILE A 13 16.01 -4.47 25.03
CA ILE A 13 15.71 -5.91 25.01
C ILE A 13 14.20 -6.15 25.10
N THR A 14 13.47 -5.36 25.90
CA THR A 14 12.01 -5.42 26.00
C THR A 14 11.33 -4.83 24.77
N SER A 15 11.91 -3.83 24.11
CA SER A 15 11.39 -3.30 22.84
C SER A 15 11.69 -4.23 21.67
N ALA A 16 12.87 -4.86 21.63
CA ALA A 16 13.19 -5.90 20.65
C ALA A 16 12.35 -7.16 20.91
N GLY A 17 12.22 -7.58 22.16
CA GLY A 17 11.35 -8.68 22.57
C GLY A 17 9.87 -8.39 22.31
N GLY A 18 9.43 -7.15 22.53
CA GLY A 18 8.06 -6.69 22.29
C GLY A 18 7.73 -6.55 20.81
N THR A 19 8.65 -6.05 19.99
CA THR A 19 8.50 -6.02 18.53
C THR A 19 8.54 -7.40 17.92
N LEU A 20 9.41 -8.30 18.41
CA LEU A 20 9.42 -9.70 18.01
C LEU A 20 8.16 -10.43 18.44
N TYR A 21 7.65 -10.18 19.65
CA TYR A 21 6.42 -10.79 20.15
C TYR A 21 5.20 -10.30 19.37
N TRP A 22 5.08 -8.99 19.13
CA TRP A 22 4.02 -8.41 18.28
C TRP A 22 4.10 -8.93 16.85
N LEU A 23 5.31 -9.04 16.28
CA LEU A 23 5.52 -9.59 14.93
C LEU A 23 5.15 -11.07 14.87
N LYS A 24 5.56 -11.86 15.88
CA LYS A 24 5.19 -13.28 16.01
C LYS A 24 3.69 -13.43 16.21
N GLN A 25 3.06 -12.56 17.00
CA GLN A 25 1.62 -12.55 17.22
C GLN A 25 0.85 -12.16 15.96
N LEU A 26 1.39 -11.28 15.12
CA LEU A 26 0.86 -11.00 13.78
C LEU A 26 1.03 -12.19 12.82
N LEU A 27 2.17 -12.88 12.88
CA LEU A 27 2.45 -14.05 12.04
C LEU A 27 1.57 -15.26 12.41
N ASP A 28 1.29 -15.43 13.71
CA ASP A 28 0.59 -16.58 14.28
C ASP A 28 -0.92 -16.33 14.43
N GLY A 29 -1.32 -15.07 14.66
CA GLY A 29 -2.72 -14.68 14.84
C GLY A 29 -3.50 -14.48 13.56
N PHE A 30 -2.82 -14.19 12.44
CA PHE A 30 -3.45 -14.12 11.12
C PHE A 30 -3.07 -15.39 10.34
N SER A 31 -4.02 -16.33 10.25
CA SER A 31 -3.91 -17.52 9.38
C SER A 31 -3.47 -17.12 7.97
N SER A 32 -2.75 -18.01 7.26
CA SER A 32 -2.27 -17.77 5.89
C SER A 32 -3.35 -17.25 4.95
N GLU A 33 -4.61 -17.66 5.15
CA GLU A 33 -5.76 -17.16 4.40
C GLU A 33 -6.10 -15.69 4.66
N GLN A 34 -5.91 -15.16 5.88
CA GLN A 34 -6.20 -13.77 6.19
C GLN A 34 -5.13 -12.82 5.63
N TRP A 35 -3.85 -13.21 5.71
CA TRP A 35 -2.78 -12.50 5.01
C TRP A 35 -2.99 -12.52 3.49
N ALA A 36 -3.37 -13.67 2.93
CA ALA A 36 -3.73 -13.78 1.52
C ALA A 36 -4.95 -12.90 1.19
N ALA A 37 -5.99 -12.88 2.02
CA ALA A 37 -7.18 -12.05 1.80
C ALA A 37 -6.84 -10.55 1.78
N ILE A 38 -6.00 -10.06 2.71
CA ILE A 38 -5.54 -8.66 2.72
C ILE A 38 -4.71 -8.36 1.48
N GLY A 39 -3.81 -9.27 1.09
CA GLY A 39 -3.01 -9.14 -0.12
C GLY A 39 -3.87 -9.12 -1.40
N VAL A 40 -4.88 -9.98 -1.48
CA VAL A 40 -5.80 -10.06 -2.62
C VAL A 40 -6.72 -8.84 -2.66
N LEU A 41 -7.35 -8.44 -1.55
CA LEU A 41 -8.16 -7.22 -1.51
C LEU A 41 -7.33 -5.98 -1.86
N GLY A 42 -6.13 -5.88 -1.28
CA GLY A 42 -5.21 -4.77 -1.52
C GLY A 42 -4.78 -4.70 -2.98
N SER A 43 -4.27 -5.80 -3.55
CA SER A 43 -3.83 -5.84 -4.95
C SER A 43 -4.99 -5.70 -5.94
N LEU A 44 -6.17 -6.23 -5.63
CA LEU A 44 -7.36 -6.05 -6.46
C LEU A 44 -7.78 -4.58 -6.47
N LEU A 45 -7.85 -3.93 -5.32
CA LEU A 45 -8.16 -2.51 -5.22
C LEU A 45 -7.09 -1.66 -5.92
N PHE A 46 -5.80 -1.97 -5.69
CA PHE A 46 -4.70 -1.26 -6.31
C PHE A 46 -4.68 -1.44 -7.83
N GLY A 47 -4.90 -2.66 -8.33
CA GLY A 47 -5.01 -2.94 -9.76
C GLY A 47 -6.20 -2.23 -10.38
N LEU A 48 -7.33 -2.18 -9.68
CA LEU A 48 -8.50 -1.40 -10.10
C LEU A 48 -8.19 0.10 -10.12
N LEU A 49 -7.50 0.64 -9.11
CA LEU A 49 -7.05 2.03 -9.07
C LEU A 49 -6.07 2.35 -10.18
N THR A 50 -5.10 1.47 -10.47
CA THR A 50 -4.16 1.61 -11.59
C THR A 50 -4.91 1.61 -12.92
N PHE A 51 -5.89 0.72 -13.07
CA PHE A 51 -6.75 0.68 -14.25
C PHE A 51 -7.62 1.94 -14.38
N LEU A 52 -8.23 2.42 -13.30
CA LEU A 52 -9.00 3.66 -13.28
C LEU A 52 -8.12 4.88 -13.58
N THR A 53 -6.89 4.91 -13.06
CA THR A 53 -5.89 5.95 -13.36
C THR A 53 -5.57 5.94 -14.86
N ASN A 54 -5.34 4.75 -15.42
CA ASN A 54 -5.11 4.59 -16.85
C ASN A 54 -6.32 5.05 -17.69
N LEU A 55 -7.54 4.71 -17.27
CA LEU A 55 -8.78 5.03 -17.98
C LEU A 55 -9.18 6.51 -17.83
N TYR A 56 -8.90 7.12 -16.68
CA TYR A 56 -9.05 8.55 -16.44
C TYR A 56 -8.20 9.37 -17.41
N PHE A 57 -6.92 9.01 -17.56
CA PHE A 57 -6.06 9.62 -18.57
C PHE A 57 -6.56 9.33 -19.99
N LYS A 58 -7.04 8.11 -20.27
CA LYS A 58 -7.58 7.74 -21.59
C LYS A 58 -8.82 8.56 -21.99
N ARG A 59 -9.71 8.92 -21.05
CA ARG A 59 -10.81 9.87 -21.32
C ARG A 59 -10.29 11.27 -21.64
N LYS A 60 -9.28 11.75 -20.91
CA LYS A 60 -8.70 13.07 -21.14
C LYS A 60 -8.04 13.16 -22.51
N GLU A 61 -7.29 12.13 -22.89
CA GLU A 61 -6.69 11.93 -24.21
C GLU A 61 -7.74 11.86 -25.33
N PHE A 62 -8.87 11.17 -25.11
CA PHE A 62 -9.96 11.09 -26.09
C PHE A 62 -10.57 12.46 -26.39
N LYS A 63 -10.83 13.29 -25.37
CA LYS A 63 -11.38 14.65 -25.55
C LYS A 63 -10.42 15.59 -26.28
N LEU A 64 -9.11 15.38 -26.16
CA LEU A 64 -8.09 16.12 -26.92
C LEU A 64 -8.07 15.70 -28.39
N ARG A 65 -8.19 14.39 -28.67
CA ARG A 65 -8.26 13.85 -30.04
C ARG A 65 -9.56 14.24 -30.76
N GLU A 66 -10.70 14.29 -30.07
CA GLU A 66 -11.96 14.78 -30.64
C GLU A 66 -11.86 16.25 -31.07
N ARG A 67 -11.26 17.11 -30.24
CA ARG A 67 -11.01 18.52 -30.60
C ARG A 67 -10.04 18.66 -31.78
N ALA A 68 -9.02 17.82 -31.85
CA ALA A 68 -8.05 17.81 -32.96
C ALA A 68 -8.65 17.26 -34.27
N ASN A 69 -9.60 16.32 -34.20
CA ASN A 69 -10.25 15.75 -35.39
C ASN A 69 -11.37 16.66 -35.92
N SER A 70 -12.14 17.31 -35.04
CA SER A 70 -13.17 18.28 -35.44
C SER A 70 -12.60 19.53 -36.14
N GLY A 71 -11.37 19.92 -35.82
CA GLY A 71 -10.67 21.03 -36.51
C GLY A 71 -10.06 20.66 -37.86
N LYS A 72 -9.98 19.37 -38.21
CA LYS A 72 -9.51 18.91 -39.53
C LYS A 72 -10.64 18.69 -40.53
N ASP A 73 -11.86 18.44 -40.05
CA ASP A 73 -13.06 18.28 -40.89
C ASP A 73 -13.62 19.63 -41.41
N THR A 74 -13.11 20.75 -40.87
CA THR A 74 -13.55 22.12 -41.18
C THR A 74 -12.53 22.93 -42.00
N LYS A 75 -11.47 22.30 -42.51
CA LYS A 75 -10.47 22.92 -43.41
C LYS A 75 -10.41 22.15 -44.73
#